data_AF-A0A975R7K1-F1
#
_entry.id   AF-A0A975R7K1-F1
#
_cell.length_a   1.000
_cell.length_b   1.000
_cell.length_c   1.000
_cell.angle_alpha   90.00
_cell.angle_beta   90.00
_cell.angle_gamma   90.00
#
_symmetry.space_group_name_H-M   'P 1'
#
loop_
_entity.id
_entity.type
_entity.pdbx_description
1 polymer ?
#
loop_
_entity_poly.entity_id
_entity_poly.type
_entity_poly.pdbx_seq_one_letter_code
_entity_poly.pdbx_strand_id
1 'polypeptide(L)'
;MSVDQSTSPSADSVEAPARRPGGSHRAARRGPSPVVLLSILGALVVAGVVVAFLLLGGSEGGSEGGSEAGRQADRTSDTEAGPPAGSDGSDGSEVELASEPSAVGPGESLAANQRLELGATERTDLEEGRVDPRVLTLLALLAADYDIDVADFSAPDSEDGERTAYVVDIDGVDGQPVDAAAGRDLARVAADQFGVYRPQDVSRADGVIRIAYEPADIADLDDLPPVPLP
;
A
#
# COMPACT_ATOMS: atom_id res chain seq x y z
N MET A 1 5.72 -31.98 56.91
CA MET A 1 4.67 -31.10 57.44
C MET A 1 3.94 -30.53 56.26
N SER A 2 2.80 -31.13 55.93
CA SER A 2 1.91 -30.72 54.84
C SER A 2 1.08 -29.55 55.32
N VAL A 3 1.01 -28.46 54.56
CA VAL A 3 0.01 -27.41 54.77
C VAL A 3 -0.73 -27.23 53.45
N ASP A 4 -1.93 -27.79 53.47
CA ASP A 4 -3.02 -27.63 52.52
C ASP A 4 -3.55 -26.19 52.63
N GLN A 5 -3.53 -25.41 51.55
CA GLN A 5 -4.30 -24.17 51.46
C GLN A 5 -5.01 -24.11 50.12
N SER A 6 -6.10 -24.88 50.05
CA SER A 6 -7.24 -24.57 49.19
C SER A 6 -7.79 -23.19 49.56
N THR A 7 -7.80 -22.25 48.63
CA THR A 7 -8.70 -21.09 48.69
C THR A 7 -9.19 -20.80 47.29
N SER A 8 -10.37 -21.32 46.98
CA SER A 8 -11.20 -20.88 45.87
C SER A 8 -11.87 -19.55 46.23
N PRO A 9 -11.78 -18.52 45.39
CA PRO A 9 -12.77 -17.46 45.39
C PRO A 9 -13.73 -17.62 44.21
N SER A 10 -15.00 -17.74 44.61
CA SER A 10 -16.27 -17.51 43.94
C SER A 10 -16.25 -16.87 42.55
N ALA A 11 -16.95 -17.54 41.63
CA ALA A 11 -17.44 -16.97 40.40
C ALA A 11 -18.37 -15.78 40.69
N ASP A 12 -17.89 -14.57 40.39
CA ASP A 12 -18.72 -13.38 40.38
C ASP A 12 -19.53 -13.35 39.07
N SER A 13 -20.82 -13.10 39.25
CA SER A 13 -21.84 -13.20 38.21
C SER A 13 -21.81 -11.95 37.34
N VAL A 14 -21.15 -12.02 36.19
CA VAL A 14 -21.26 -10.96 35.18
C VAL A 14 -22.53 -11.18 34.36
N GLU A 15 -23.52 -10.38 34.76
CA GLU A 15 -24.75 -9.97 34.10
C GLU A 15 -24.76 -10.16 32.56
N ALA A 16 -25.68 -10.99 32.08
CA ALA A 16 -25.90 -11.23 30.66
C ALA A 16 -26.63 -10.04 30.00
N PRO A 17 -26.13 -9.47 28.89
CA PRO A 17 -26.84 -8.42 28.18
C PRO A 17 -28.10 -8.97 27.49
N ALA A 18 -29.20 -8.23 27.68
CA ALA A 18 -30.52 -8.52 27.18
C ALA A 18 -30.55 -8.77 25.66
N ARG A 19 -30.98 -9.98 25.27
CA ARG A 19 -31.33 -10.30 23.88
C ARG A 19 -32.52 -9.45 23.44
N ARG A 20 -32.31 -8.52 22.51
CA ARG A 20 -33.40 -7.86 21.78
C ARG A 20 -34.05 -8.84 20.79
N PRO A 21 -35.39 -8.91 20.72
CA PRO A 21 -36.10 -9.76 19.78
C PRO A 21 -36.30 -9.05 18.43
N GLY A 22 -36.08 -9.80 17.35
CA GLY A 22 -36.97 -9.80 16.18
C GLY A 22 -36.93 -8.60 15.23
N GLY A 23 -36.00 -8.65 14.27
CA GLY A 23 -36.12 -7.95 12.99
C GLY A 23 -36.01 -8.93 11.84
N SER A 24 -37.07 -9.67 11.54
CA SER A 24 -37.15 -10.56 10.38
C SER A 24 -37.24 -9.75 9.09
N HIS A 25 -36.10 -9.27 8.62
CA HIS A 25 -35.95 -8.76 7.27
C HIS A 25 -36.06 -9.94 6.30
N ARG A 26 -37.23 -10.06 5.66
CA ARG A 26 -37.42 -10.87 4.46
C ARG A 26 -36.36 -10.44 3.45
N ALA A 27 -35.35 -11.29 3.25
CA ALA A 27 -34.39 -11.19 2.16
C ALA A 27 -35.15 -11.31 0.83
N ALA A 28 -35.54 -10.17 0.27
CA ALA A 28 -35.90 -10.08 -1.13
C ALA A 28 -34.66 -10.50 -1.93
N ARG A 29 -34.76 -11.62 -2.65
CA ARG A 29 -33.76 -12.02 -3.65
C ARG A 29 -33.75 -10.95 -4.74
N ARG A 30 -33.00 -9.87 -4.54
CA ARG A 30 -32.60 -8.95 -5.59
C ARG A 30 -31.63 -9.73 -6.48
N GLY A 31 -32.02 -9.93 -7.74
CA GLY A 31 -31.07 -10.34 -8.76
C GLY A 31 -29.94 -9.31 -8.86
N PRO A 32 -28.78 -9.67 -9.46
CA PRO A 32 -27.67 -8.76 -9.62
C PRO A 32 -28.18 -7.46 -10.24
N SER A 33 -27.98 -6.35 -9.53
CA SER A 33 -28.35 -5.03 -10.00
C SER A 33 -27.62 -4.78 -11.33
N PRO A 34 -28.27 -4.21 -12.35
CA PRO A 34 -27.65 -3.93 -13.65
C PRO A 34 -26.41 -3.01 -13.55
N VAL A 35 -26.21 -2.38 -12.39
CA VAL A 35 -25.01 -1.62 -12.04
C VAL A 35 -23.76 -2.52 -11.95
N VAL A 36 -23.86 -3.74 -11.42
CA VAL A 36 -22.72 -4.68 -11.29
C VAL A 36 -22.22 -5.14 -12.67
N LEU A 37 -23.12 -5.28 -13.64
CA LEU A 37 -22.78 -5.63 -15.02
C LEU A 37 -22.06 -4.49 -15.76
N LEU A 38 -22.33 -3.24 -15.39
CA LEU A 38 -21.63 -2.06 -15.94
C LEU A 38 -20.23 -1.88 -15.33
N SER A 39 -20.04 -2.18 -14.05
CA SER A 39 -18.73 -2.07 -13.40
C SER A 39 -17.68 -3.04 -13.97
N ILE A 40 -18.06 -4.28 -14.26
CA ILE A 40 -17.15 -5.28 -14.88
C ILE A 40 -16.70 -4.82 -16.28
N LEU A 41 -17.60 -4.21 -17.05
CA LEU A 41 -17.25 -3.66 -18.36
C LEU A 41 -16.31 -2.45 -18.23
N GLY A 42 -16.50 -1.61 -17.21
CA GLY A 42 -15.64 -0.48 -16.90
C GLY A 42 -14.21 -0.90 -16.52
N ALA A 43 -14.07 -1.89 -15.63
CA ALA A 43 -12.77 -2.38 -15.18
C ALA A 43 -11.94 -2.98 -16.34
N LEU A 44 -12.58 -3.72 -17.25
CA LEU A 44 -11.93 -4.26 -18.44
C LEU A 44 -11.46 -3.17 -19.42
N VAL A 45 -12.20 -2.07 -19.55
CA VAL A 45 -11.79 -0.93 -20.39
C VAL A 45 -10.60 -0.21 -19.76
N VAL A 46 -10.59 0.02 -18.45
CA VAL A 46 -9.48 0.68 -17.76
C VAL A 46 -8.21 -0.17 -17.81
N ALA A 47 -8.30 -1.47 -17.51
CA ALA A 47 -7.17 -2.38 -17.63
C ALA A 47 -6.63 -2.45 -19.08
N GLY A 48 -7.54 -2.48 -20.07
CA GLY A 48 -7.17 -2.44 -21.49
C GLY A 48 -6.49 -1.13 -21.90
N VAL A 49 -6.96 0.01 -21.40
CA VAL A 49 -6.38 1.34 -21.67
C VAL A 49 -5.02 1.48 -21.00
N VAL A 50 -4.82 1.03 -19.76
CA VAL A 50 -3.52 1.07 -19.08
C VAL A 50 -2.49 0.19 -19.80
N VAL A 51 -2.87 -1.03 -20.20
CA VAL A 51 -1.99 -1.90 -20.99
C VAL A 51 -1.70 -1.30 -22.36
N ALA A 52 -2.69 -0.71 -23.03
CA ALA A 52 -2.46 -0.02 -24.30
C ALA A 52 -1.57 1.22 -24.14
N PHE A 53 -1.71 2.00 -23.06
CA PHE A 53 -0.88 3.17 -22.79
C PHE A 53 0.55 2.78 -22.41
N LEU A 54 0.76 1.66 -21.71
CA LEU A 54 2.09 1.10 -21.47
C LEU A 54 2.74 0.54 -22.73
N LEU A 55 1.94 0.00 -23.67
CA LEU A 55 2.44 -0.55 -24.93
C LEU A 55 2.60 0.49 -26.05
N LEU A 56 1.85 1.61 -26.03
CA LEU A 56 1.88 2.65 -27.07
C LEU A 56 2.41 4.01 -26.60
N GLY A 57 2.39 4.32 -25.31
CA GLY A 57 2.65 5.67 -24.77
C GLY A 57 4.12 5.98 -24.44
N GLY A 58 5.08 5.14 -24.84
CA GLY A 58 6.51 5.39 -24.62
C GLY A 58 7.15 6.43 -25.54
N SER A 59 6.38 7.11 -26.40
CA SER A 59 6.93 8.06 -27.39
C SER A 59 6.06 9.30 -27.49
N GLU A 60 6.70 10.45 -27.25
CA GLU A 60 6.35 11.80 -27.72
C GLU A 60 5.22 12.55 -26.99
N GLY A 61 5.65 13.53 -26.19
CA GLY A 61 4.84 14.62 -25.69
C GLY A 61 5.70 15.86 -25.47
N GLY A 62 6.38 16.34 -26.52
CA GLY A 62 6.99 17.67 -26.52
C GLY A 62 5.89 18.72 -26.39
N SER A 63 5.95 19.52 -25.32
CA SER A 63 5.13 20.71 -25.17
C SER A 63 6.02 21.89 -24.86
N GLU A 64 6.32 22.64 -25.93
CA GLU A 64 6.82 24.01 -25.89
C GLU A 64 5.83 24.95 -25.18
N GLY A 65 6.38 25.96 -24.48
CA GLY A 65 5.67 27.11 -23.90
C GLY A 65 5.82 27.14 -22.37
N GLY A 66 6.75 27.87 -21.77
CA GLY A 66 7.12 29.26 -22.05
C GLY A 66 6.43 30.16 -21.03
N SER A 67 7.14 30.60 -19.98
CA SER A 67 6.99 31.95 -19.40
C SER A 67 8.02 32.18 -18.30
N GLU A 68 9.05 32.91 -18.71
CA GLU A 68 9.92 33.74 -17.88
C GLU A 68 9.10 34.70 -17.00
N ALA A 69 9.39 34.72 -15.70
CA ALA A 69 9.29 35.87 -14.81
C ALA A 69 10.08 35.50 -13.54
N GLY A 70 11.38 35.76 -13.48
CA GLY A 70 11.91 37.10 -13.30
C GLY A 70 11.94 37.44 -11.81
N ARG A 71 13.08 37.24 -11.15
CA ARG A 71 13.52 37.99 -9.96
C ARG A 71 15.01 37.80 -9.70
N GLN A 72 15.73 38.72 -10.34
CA GLN A 72 17.12 39.06 -10.15
C GLN A 72 17.22 40.09 -9.01
N ALA A 73 17.90 39.74 -7.92
CA ALA A 73 18.54 40.61 -6.93
C ALA A 73 19.21 39.66 -5.92
N ASP A 74 20.46 39.79 -5.49
CA ASP A 74 21.34 40.94 -5.45
C ASP A 74 22.80 40.45 -5.30
N ARG A 75 23.73 41.24 -5.85
CA ARG A 75 25.19 41.14 -5.66
C ARG A 75 25.50 41.50 -4.20
N THR A 76 26.59 41.02 -3.60
CA THR A 76 27.90 41.71 -3.62
C THR A 76 29.00 40.71 -3.24
N SER A 77 29.97 40.47 -4.13
CA SER A 77 31.31 41.11 -4.10
C SER A 77 32.21 40.58 -2.99
N ASP A 78 33.16 39.71 -3.34
CA ASP A 78 34.54 39.96 -2.96
C ASP A 78 35.51 39.44 -4.02
N THR A 79 36.44 40.32 -4.37
CA THR A 79 37.35 40.26 -5.52
C THR A 79 38.74 40.00 -4.99
N GLU A 80 39.33 38.84 -5.29
CA GLU A 80 40.77 38.65 -5.20
C GLU A 80 41.30 38.24 -6.57
N ALA A 81 42.11 39.12 -7.15
CA ALA A 81 42.59 39.06 -8.51
C ALA A 81 43.92 38.29 -8.60
N GLY A 82 43.91 37.17 -9.31
CA GLY A 82 45.10 36.49 -9.82
C GLY A 82 44.94 36.22 -11.32
N PRO A 83 45.85 36.68 -12.21
CA PRO A 83 45.66 36.53 -13.65
C PRO A 83 45.96 35.11 -14.18
N PRO A 84 45.36 34.75 -15.33
CA PRO A 84 45.12 33.37 -15.76
C PRO A 84 46.09 32.89 -16.85
N ALA A 85 46.47 31.61 -16.82
CA ALA A 85 47.14 30.97 -17.96
C ALA A 85 46.71 29.51 -18.06
N GLY A 86 45.89 29.21 -19.05
CA GLY A 86 45.48 27.84 -19.43
C GLY A 86 43.97 27.62 -19.48
N SER A 87 43.24 28.40 -20.27
CA SER A 87 41.87 28.05 -20.65
C SER A 87 41.92 27.04 -21.81
N ASP A 88 42.13 25.77 -21.47
CA ASP A 88 41.79 24.68 -22.38
C ASP A 88 40.26 24.61 -22.39
N GLY A 89 39.67 25.01 -23.52
CA GLY A 89 38.23 25.07 -23.71
C GLY A 89 37.62 23.68 -23.67
N SER A 90 37.25 23.23 -22.48
CA SER A 90 36.21 22.22 -22.32
C SER A 90 34.92 22.99 -22.11
N ASP A 91 34.29 23.33 -23.23
CA ASP A 91 32.91 23.83 -23.32
C ASP A 91 31.99 22.68 -22.89
N GLY A 92 32.08 22.36 -21.60
CA GLY A 92 31.24 21.40 -20.92
C GLY A 92 29.87 22.03 -20.84
N SER A 93 29.09 21.83 -21.89
CA SER A 93 27.65 22.00 -21.85
C SER A 93 27.18 21.18 -20.66
N GLU A 94 27.01 21.84 -19.51
CA GLU A 94 26.29 21.33 -18.37
C GLU A 94 24.90 21.04 -18.92
N VAL A 95 24.69 19.79 -19.31
CA VAL A 95 23.38 19.27 -19.64
C VAL A 95 22.61 19.48 -18.35
N GLU A 96 21.84 20.57 -18.31
CA GLU A 96 20.81 20.82 -17.31
C GLU A 96 19.93 19.59 -17.38
N LEU A 97 20.25 18.61 -16.53
CA LEU A 97 19.47 17.40 -16.31
C LEU A 97 18.14 17.92 -15.79
N ALA A 98 17.24 18.19 -16.74
CA ALA A 98 15.87 18.60 -16.49
C ALA A 98 15.39 17.72 -15.37
N SER A 99 15.08 18.33 -14.22
CA SER A 99 14.65 17.62 -13.02
C SER A 99 13.55 16.68 -13.45
N GLU A 100 13.86 15.39 -13.51
CA GLU A 100 12.92 14.39 -13.95
C GLU A 100 11.69 14.54 -13.07
N PRO A 101 10.47 14.50 -13.64
CA PRO A 101 9.26 14.64 -12.84
C PRO A 101 9.37 13.63 -11.70
N SER A 102 9.40 14.10 -10.46
CA SER A 102 9.52 13.24 -9.28
C SER A 102 8.46 12.16 -9.41
N ALA A 103 8.90 10.94 -9.71
CA ALA A 103 7.98 9.84 -9.93
C ALA A 103 7.24 9.62 -8.62
N VAL A 104 5.94 9.91 -8.63
CA VAL A 104 5.05 9.64 -7.49
C VAL A 104 5.21 8.16 -7.15
N GLY A 105 5.59 7.88 -5.91
CA GLY A 105 5.83 6.51 -5.46
C GLY A 105 4.56 5.66 -5.55
N PRO A 106 4.69 4.33 -5.68
CA PRO A 106 3.52 3.44 -5.68
C PRO A 106 2.71 3.56 -4.38
N GLY A 107 3.37 3.79 -3.25
CA GLY A 107 2.72 4.03 -1.95
C GLY A 107 1.90 5.32 -1.91
N GLU A 108 2.45 6.44 -2.40
CA GLU A 108 1.73 7.73 -2.50
C GLU A 108 0.51 7.61 -3.43
N SER A 109 0.67 6.92 -4.57
CA SER A 109 -0.44 6.67 -5.51
C SER A 109 -1.57 5.86 -4.86
N LEU A 110 -1.21 4.85 -4.06
CA LEU A 110 -2.17 4.02 -3.35
C LEU A 110 -2.84 4.76 -2.19
N ALA A 111 -2.09 5.59 -1.46
CA ALA A 111 -2.60 6.43 -0.37
C ALA A 111 -3.63 7.47 -0.85
N ALA A 112 -3.57 7.88 -2.13
CA ALA A 112 -4.53 8.76 -2.76
C ALA A 112 -5.79 8.03 -3.30
N ASN A 113 -5.85 6.70 -3.21
CA ASN A 113 -6.98 5.92 -3.70
C ASN A 113 -8.22 6.11 -2.82
N GLN A 114 -9.33 6.59 -3.39
CA GLN A 114 -10.58 6.86 -2.66
C GLN A 114 -11.29 5.60 -2.16
N ARG A 115 -10.90 4.42 -2.65
CA ARG A 115 -11.43 3.12 -2.22
C ARG A 115 -10.61 2.48 -1.11
N LEU A 116 -9.59 3.18 -0.64
CA LEU A 116 -8.74 2.76 0.45
C LEU A 116 -8.83 3.80 1.57
N GLU A 117 -9.59 3.50 2.61
CA GLU A 117 -9.64 4.33 3.81
C GLU A 117 -8.46 3.99 4.71
N LEU A 118 -7.70 5.04 5.05
CA LEU A 118 -6.47 4.95 5.81
C LEU A 118 -6.50 5.99 6.93
N GLY A 119 -6.09 5.57 8.13
CA GLY A 119 -5.73 6.49 9.20
C GLY A 119 -4.48 7.31 8.85
N ALA A 120 -4.13 8.24 9.74
CA ALA A 120 -3.01 9.15 9.50
C ALA A 120 -1.65 8.44 9.53
N THR A 121 -1.51 7.44 10.41
CA THR A 121 -0.29 6.65 10.55
C THR A 121 -0.09 5.76 9.33
N GLU A 122 -1.12 5.02 8.94
CA GLU A 122 -1.10 4.06 7.85
C GLU A 122 -0.82 4.76 6.51
N ARG A 123 -1.41 5.95 6.32
CA ARG A 123 -1.11 6.81 5.17
C ARG A 123 0.36 7.21 5.14
N THR A 124 0.93 7.63 6.27
CA THR A 124 2.35 8.02 6.35
C THR A 124 3.26 6.83 6.02
N ASP A 125 2.94 5.63 6.54
CA ASP A 125 3.74 4.44 6.28
C ASP A 125 3.71 4.03 4.79
N LEU A 126 2.59 4.22 4.09
CA LEU A 126 2.52 4.03 2.63
C LEU A 126 3.34 5.08 1.87
N GLU A 127 3.15 6.36 2.19
CA GLU A 127 3.83 7.48 1.52
C GLU A 127 5.35 7.42 1.69
N GLU A 128 5.82 7.01 2.87
CA GLU A 128 7.24 6.86 3.18
C GLU A 128 7.83 5.50 2.74
N GLY A 129 7.03 4.63 2.11
CA GLY A 129 7.48 3.35 1.57
C GLY A 129 7.86 2.32 2.63
N ARG A 130 7.27 2.39 3.83
CA ARG A 130 7.49 1.46 4.95
C ARG A 130 6.65 0.19 4.87
N VAL A 131 5.87 0.01 3.81
CA VAL A 131 5.00 -1.15 3.62
C VAL A 131 5.58 -2.09 2.57
N ASP A 132 5.55 -3.41 2.85
CA ASP A 132 6.08 -4.41 1.93
C ASP A 132 5.41 -4.31 0.55
N PRO A 133 6.17 -4.39 -0.56
CA PRO A 133 5.61 -4.29 -1.91
C PRO A 133 4.51 -5.32 -2.24
N ARG A 134 4.51 -6.49 -1.60
CA ARG A 134 3.46 -7.52 -1.73
C ARG A 134 2.17 -7.06 -1.05
N VAL A 135 2.27 -6.40 0.10
CA VAL A 135 1.12 -5.76 0.77
C VAL A 135 0.57 -4.62 -0.11
N LEU A 136 1.43 -3.78 -0.68
CA LEU A 136 1.01 -2.73 -1.64
C LEU A 136 0.25 -3.31 -2.83
N THR A 137 0.79 -4.38 -3.43
CA THR A 137 0.18 -5.06 -4.57
C THR A 137 -1.17 -5.67 -4.21
N LEU A 138 -1.26 -6.31 -3.05
CA LEU A 138 -2.50 -6.87 -2.54
C LEU A 138 -3.56 -5.77 -2.33
N LEU A 139 -3.22 -4.67 -1.67
CA LEU A 139 -4.14 -3.57 -1.43
C LEU A 139 -4.60 -2.92 -2.74
N ALA A 140 -3.70 -2.73 -3.70
CA ALA A 140 -4.06 -2.23 -5.03
C ALA A 140 -5.04 -3.17 -5.75
N LEU A 141 -4.81 -4.48 -5.65
CA LEU A 141 -5.70 -5.49 -6.23
C LEU A 141 -7.08 -5.47 -5.54
N LEU A 142 -7.12 -5.49 -4.22
CA LEU A 142 -8.36 -5.52 -3.47
C LEU A 142 -9.15 -4.21 -3.69
N ALA A 143 -8.50 -3.05 -3.67
CA ALA A 143 -9.13 -1.75 -3.87
C ALA A 143 -9.66 -1.55 -5.32
N ALA A 144 -9.28 -2.43 -6.26
CA ALA A 144 -9.87 -2.46 -7.59
C ALA A 144 -11.33 -2.94 -7.58
N ASP A 145 -11.72 -3.74 -6.59
CA ASP A 145 -13.05 -4.35 -6.51
C ASP A 145 -13.83 -3.99 -5.23
N TYR A 146 -13.14 -3.65 -4.14
CA TYR A 146 -13.73 -3.36 -2.82
C TYR A 146 -13.39 -1.95 -2.33
N ASP A 147 -14.23 -1.38 -1.48
CA ASP A 147 -13.84 -0.26 -0.62
C ASP A 147 -13.29 -0.85 0.69
N ILE A 148 -12.07 -0.49 1.09
CA ILE A 148 -11.31 -1.17 2.14
C ILE A 148 -10.94 -0.19 3.24
N ASP A 149 -11.21 -0.57 4.48
CA ASP A 149 -10.77 0.15 5.66
C ASP A 149 -9.58 -0.58 6.29
N VAL A 150 -8.40 0.05 6.27
CA VAL A 150 -7.17 -0.51 6.87
C VAL A 150 -7.03 -0.01 8.29
N ALA A 151 -6.92 -0.95 9.22
CA ALA A 151 -6.79 -0.69 10.64
C ALA A 151 -5.34 -0.43 11.06
N ASP A 152 -4.38 -1.21 10.55
CA ASP A 152 -2.97 -1.11 10.94
C ASP A 152 -2.03 -1.79 9.93
N PHE A 153 -0.79 -1.31 9.92
CA PHE A 153 0.36 -1.97 9.30
C PHE A 153 1.36 -2.41 10.36
N SER A 154 1.40 -3.71 10.63
CA SER A 154 2.33 -4.26 11.61
C SER A 154 3.57 -4.87 10.94
N ALA A 155 4.74 -4.58 11.52
CA ALA A 155 5.92 -5.41 11.33
C ALA A 155 5.98 -6.44 12.46
N PRO A 156 6.31 -7.73 12.19
CA PRO A 156 6.73 -8.62 13.26
C PRO A 156 7.92 -7.98 13.97
N ASP A 157 7.99 -8.09 15.31
CA ASP A 157 9.02 -7.45 16.14
C ASP A 157 10.42 -7.64 15.57
N SER A 158 10.90 -6.67 14.78
CA SER A 158 12.26 -6.65 14.31
C SER A 158 13.08 -5.79 15.26
N GLU A 159 14.13 -6.39 15.82
CA GLU A 159 15.08 -5.75 16.74
C GLU A 159 15.90 -4.65 16.03
N ASP A 160 15.92 -4.64 14.70
CA ASP A 160 16.87 -3.88 13.88
C ASP A 160 16.35 -2.54 13.31
N GLY A 161 15.17 -2.08 13.71
CA GLY A 161 14.73 -0.70 13.49
C GLY A 161 14.29 -0.31 12.07
N GLU A 162 14.63 -1.08 11.04
CA GLU A 162 14.02 -0.98 9.70
C GLU A 162 12.81 -1.91 9.63
N ARG A 163 11.63 -1.36 9.99
CA ARG A 163 10.37 -2.08 10.04
C ARG A 163 9.60 -1.87 8.75
N THR A 164 9.90 -2.67 7.73
CA THR A 164 8.94 -2.88 6.64
C THR A 164 7.75 -3.64 7.23
N ALA A 165 6.54 -3.11 7.09
CA ALA A 165 5.33 -3.79 7.55
C ALA A 165 4.98 -4.93 6.57
N TYR A 166 4.97 -6.16 7.09
CA TYR A 166 4.63 -7.37 6.35
C TYR A 166 3.22 -7.89 6.67
N VAL A 167 2.54 -7.24 7.61
CA VAL A 167 1.20 -7.59 8.04
C VAL A 167 0.28 -6.40 7.81
N VAL A 168 -0.89 -6.68 7.26
CA VAL A 168 -1.99 -5.72 7.15
C VAL A 168 -3.22 -6.25 7.87
N ASP A 169 -3.80 -5.40 8.71
CA ASP A 169 -5.06 -5.63 9.39
C ASP A 169 -6.14 -4.78 8.72
N ILE A 170 -7.21 -5.42 8.24
CA ILE A 170 -8.37 -4.80 7.58
C ILE A 170 -9.57 -4.98 8.50
N ASP A 171 -10.30 -3.92 8.83
CA ASP A 171 -11.47 -3.97 9.73
C ASP A 171 -12.81 -3.68 9.04
N GLY A 172 -12.77 -3.14 7.83
CA GLY A 172 -13.96 -2.85 7.03
C GLY A 172 -13.83 -3.15 5.54
N VAL A 173 -14.95 -3.56 4.94
CA VAL A 173 -15.09 -3.87 3.51
C VAL A 173 -16.45 -3.38 3.03
N ASP A 174 -16.48 -2.56 1.98
CA ASP A 174 -17.68 -1.93 1.40
C ASP A 174 -18.53 -1.20 2.46
N GLY A 175 -17.85 -0.52 3.40
CA GLY A 175 -18.46 0.19 4.52
C GLY A 175 -19.18 -0.73 5.52
N GLN A 176 -18.87 -2.03 5.52
CA GLN A 176 -19.39 -3.01 6.48
C GLN A 176 -18.24 -3.61 7.28
N PRO A 177 -18.48 -4.01 8.55
CA PRO A 177 -17.50 -4.79 9.28
C PRO A 177 -17.13 -6.04 8.50
N VAL A 178 -15.85 -6.40 8.57
CA VAL A 178 -15.29 -7.62 7.98
C VAL A 178 -16.09 -8.87 8.30
N ASP A 179 -16.88 -8.86 9.39
CA ASP A 179 -17.67 -10.00 9.76
C ASP A 179 -18.77 -10.44 8.77
N ALA A 180 -19.07 -9.59 7.80
CA ALA A 180 -20.02 -9.86 6.73
C ALA A 180 -19.53 -10.93 5.73
N ALA A 181 -20.40 -11.23 4.75
CA ALA A 181 -20.05 -12.09 3.62
C ALA A 181 -18.90 -11.50 2.78
N ALA A 182 -18.85 -10.17 2.63
CA ALA A 182 -17.81 -9.46 1.90
C ALA A 182 -16.41 -9.77 2.43
N GLY A 183 -16.21 -9.75 3.75
CA GLY A 183 -14.92 -10.12 4.34
C GLY A 183 -14.52 -11.57 4.06
N ARG A 184 -15.45 -12.52 3.95
CA ARG A 184 -15.11 -13.90 3.55
C ARG A 184 -14.62 -13.97 2.10
N ASP A 185 -15.24 -13.21 1.22
CA ASP A 185 -14.84 -13.14 -0.18
C ASP A 185 -13.47 -12.47 -0.31
N LEU A 186 -13.23 -11.35 0.39
CA LEU A 186 -11.94 -10.66 0.43
C LEU A 186 -10.83 -11.57 0.96
N ALA A 187 -11.05 -12.28 2.07
CA ALA A 187 -10.07 -13.22 2.63
C ALA A 187 -9.73 -14.34 1.64
N ARG A 188 -10.72 -14.84 0.89
CA ARG A 188 -10.47 -15.83 -0.16
C ARG A 188 -9.63 -15.27 -1.31
N VAL A 189 -9.91 -14.06 -1.78
CA VAL A 189 -9.12 -13.39 -2.83
C VAL A 189 -7.67 -13.17 -2.39
N ALA A 190 -7.47 -12.79 -1.13
CA ALA A 190 -6.13 -12.68 -0.55
C ALA A 190 -5.42 -14.04 -0.47
N ALA A 191 -6.11 -15.09 -0.04
CA ALA A 191 -5.54 -16.44 0.05
C ALA A 191 -5.23 -17.10 -1.31
N ASP A 192 -5.94 -16.71 -2.37
CA ASP A 192 -5.80 -17.24 -3.73
C ASP A 192 -4.63 -16.59 -4.53
N GLN A 193 -3.87 -15.67 -3.92
CA GLN A 193 -2.63 -15.15 -4.50
C GLN A 193 -1.60 -16.28 -4.75
N PHE A 194 -0.68 -16.06 -5.69
CA PHE A 194 0.25 -17.09 -6.15
C PHE A 194 1.72 -16.64 -6.09
N GLY A 195 2.62 -17.64 -6.04
CA GLY A 195 4.06 -17.42 -6.05
C GLY A 195 4.52 -16.55 -4.87
N VAL A 196 5.39 -15.57 -5.17
CA VAL A 196 5.95 -14.64 -4.18
C VAL A 196 4.91 -13.71 -3.54
N TYR A 197 3.72 -13.58 -4.15
CA TYR A 197 2.61 -12.74 -3.65
C TYR A 197 1.62 -13.51 -2.78
N ARG A 198 1.82 -14.81 -2.57
CA ARG A 198 0.95 -15.60 -1.72
C ARG A 198 1.21 -15.26 -0.24
N PRO A 199 0.19 -14.81 0.52
CA PRO A 199 0.36 -14.58 1.95
C PRO A 199 0.62 -15.91 2.69
N GLN A 200 1.40 -15.83 3.76
CA GLN A 200 1.71 -16.96 4.62
C GLN A 200 0.52 -17.30 5.53
N ASP A 201 -0.16 -16.28 6.05
CA ASP A 201 -1.38 -16.42 6.84
C ASP A 201 -2.46 -15.45 6.35
N VAL A 202 -3.69 -15.95 6.33
CA VAL A 202 -4.90 -15.15 6.16
C VAL A 202 -5.88 -15.62 7.23
N SER A 203 -5.98 -14.84 8.30
CA SER A 203 -6.82 -15.15 9.43
C SER A 203 -7.89 -14.08 9.63
N ARG A 204 -8.98 -14.47 10.28
CA ARG A 204 -10.09 -13.58 10.60
C ARG A 204 -10.51 -13.80 12.03
N ALA A 205 -10.42 -12.76 12.84
CA ALA A 205 -10.76 -12.76 14.25
C ALA A 205 -11.21 -11.37 14.68
N ASP A 206 -12.13 -11.30 15.64
CA ASP A 206 -12.52 -10.05 16.33
C ASP A 206 -12.90 -8.88 15.39
N GLY A 207 -13.53 -9.19 14.25
CA GLY A 207 -13.94 -8.19 13.27
C GLY A 207 -12.81 -7.67 12.37
N VAL A 208 -11.65 -8.34 12.34
CA VAL A 208 -10.49 -7.98 11.53
C VAL A 208 -10.07 -9.15 10.64
N ILE A 209 -9.67 -8.86 9.41
CA ILE A 209 -8.89 -9.77 8.55
C ILE A 209 -7.43 -9.39 8.69
N ARG A 210 -6.62 -10.34 9.11
CA ARG A 210 -5.18 -10.21 9.21
C ARG A 210 -4.55 -10.98 8.07
N ILE A 211 -3.70 -10.30 7.29
CA ILE A 211 -2.98 -10.89 6.17
C ILE A 211 -1.50 -10.69 6.42
N ALA A 212 -0.76 -11.79 6.57
CA ALA A 212 0.65 -11.76 6.90
C ALA A 212 1.51 -12.37 5.79
N TYR A 213 2.58 -11.66 5.46
CA TYR A 213 3.66 -12.14 4.60
C TYR A 213 4.87 -12.52 5.45
N GLU A 214 5.56 -13.56 5.01
CA GLU A 214 6.88 -13.88 5.56
C GLU A 214 7.87 -12.81 5.09
N PRO A 215 8.74 -12.28 5.98
CA PRO A 215 9.84 -11.43 5.56
C PRO A 215 10.62 -12.11 4.45
N ALA A 216 10.96 -11.39 3.38
CA ALA A 216 11.84 -11.96 2.38
C ALA A 216 13.19 -12.23 3.04
N ASP A 217 13.57 -13.51 3.14
CA ASP A 217 14.85 -13.87 3.74
C ASP A 217 15.96 -13.42 2.79
N ILE A 218 16.60 -12.29 3.09
CA ILE A 218 17.70 -11.75 2.27
C ILE A 218 18.87 -12.74 2.28
N ALA A 219 18.96 -13.62 3.29
CA ALA A 219 19.95 -14.67 3.37
C ALA A 219 19.89 -15.64 2.18
N ASP A 220 18.71 -15.86 1.58
CA ASP A 220 18.59 -16.69 0.38
C ASP A 220 19.16 -16.00 -0.87
N LEU A 221 19.34 -14.67 -0.84
CA LEU A 221 19.93 -13.91 -1.95
C LEU A 221 21.45 -14.15 -2.06
N ASP A 222 22.11 -14.42 -0.93
CA ASP A 222 23.55 -14.73 -0.87
C ASP A 222 23.88 -16.14 -1.40
N ASP A 223 22.90 -17.05 -1.40
CA ASP A 223 23.02 -18.41 -1.94
C ASP A 223 22.71 -18.49 -3.46
N LEU A 224 22.41 -17.36 -4.11
CA LEU A 224 22.28 -17.33 -5.56
C LEU A 224 23.66 -17.55 -6.21
N PRO A 225 23.79 -18.50 -7.16
CA PRO A 225 25.05 -18.70 -7.85
C PRO A 225 25.46 -17.39 -8.54
N PRO A 226 26.76 -17.03 -8.52
CA PRO A 226 27.22 -15.79 -9.12
C PRO A 226 26.76 -15.74 -10.58
N VAL A 227 26.03 -14.68 -10.94
CA VAL A 227 25.59 -14.47 -12.32
C VAL A 227 26.85 -14.30 -13.17
N PRO A 228 27.11 -15.18 -14.16
CA PRO A 228 28.28 -15.03 -15.00
C PRO A 228 28.16 -13.71 -15.76
N LEU A 229 29.11 -12.80 -15.52
CA LEU A 229 29.19 -11.54 -16.26
C LEU A 229 29.50 -11.85 -17.73
N PRO A 230 28.81 -11.21 -18.69
CA PRO A 230 29.07 -11.37 -20.13
C PRO A 230 30.44 -10.84 -20.55
#